data_AF-A0AAD0UF40-F1
#
_entry.id   AF-A0AAD0UF40-F1
#
_cell.length_a   1.000
_cell.length_b   1.000
_cell.length_c   1.000
_cell.angle_alpha   90.00
_cell.angle_beta   90.00
_cell.angle_gamma   90.00
#
_symmetry.space_group_name_H-M   'P 1'
#
loop_
_entity.id
_entity.type
_entity.pdbx_description
1 polymer ?
#
loop_
_entity_poly.entity_id
_entity_poly.type
_entity_poly.pdbx_seq_one_letter_code
_entity_poly.pdbx_strand_id
1 'polypeptide(L)'
;MRGRCRGFSMIEVLVAMLVIGTGALAMVMLQLHALRSSQDSGLHARATLMAQELAELRSAMPHPVGTSDPFLFSLSPGKALPAQVDCELAACSPSDFTRAALADWTGRLVRDFPHARVTVCRDGRSRTPEDWQCDDQGSAPVVLKLGWRRIGAATPSTVASAPLLTLVLGH
;
A
#
# COMPACT_ATOMS: atom_id res chain seq x y z
N MET A 1 49.92 52.72 0.53
CA MET A 1 49.51 51.68 -0.44
C MET A 1 48.00 51.79 -0.64
N ARG A 2 47.53 52.33 -1.79
CA ARG A 2 46.09 52.44 -2.08
C ARG A 2 45.64 51.15 -2.79
N GLY A 3 44.82 50.34 -2.11
CA GLY A 3 44.17 49.18 -2.72
C GLY A 3 43.19 49.65 -3.80
N ARG A 4 43.41 49.20 -5.03
CA ARG A 4 42.47 49.42 -6.15
C ARG A 4 41.22 48.59 -5.90
N CYS A 5 40.09 49.23 -5.58
CA CYS A 5 38.79 48.59 -5.61
C CYS A 5 38.43 48.30 -7.07
N ARG A 6 38.36 47.02 -7.46
CA ARG A 6 37.79 46.60 -8.75
C ARG A 6 36.27 46.53 -8.58
N GLY A 7 35.54 47.35 -9.32
CA GLY A 7 34.08 47.26 -9.39
C GLY A 7 33.65 45.97 -10.11
N PHE A 8 32.45 45.49 -9.80
CA PHE A 8 31.84 44.33 -10.45
C PHE A 8 31.53 44.61 -11.93
N SER A 9 31.78 43.63 -12.79
CA SER A 9 31.37 43.70 -14.20
C SER A 9 29.89 43.30 -14.34
N MET A 10 29.15 43.90 -15.29
CA MET A 10 27.75 43.53 -15.59
C MET A 10 27.59 42.03 -15.87
N ILE A 11 28.58 41.40 -16.53
CA ILE A 11 28.55 39.96 -16.83
C ILE A 11 28.66 39.10 -15.57
N GLU A 12 29.37 39.58 -14.55
CA GLU A 12 29.59 38.85 -13.30
C GLU A 12 28.29 38.76 -12.48
N VAL A 13 27.53 39.86 -12.44
CA VAL A 13 26.22 39.91 -11.80
C VAL A 13 25.22 39.02 -12.55
N LEU A 14 25.22 39.04 -13.88
CA LEU A 14 24.34 38.20 -14.70
C LEU A 14 24.62 36.70 -14.48
N VAL A 15 25.89 36.30 -14.43
CA VAL A 15 26.27 34.91 -14.14
C VAL A 15 25.88 34.52 -12.71
N ALA A 16 26.07 35.40 -11.73
CA ALA A 16 25.66 35.14 -10.35
C ALA A 16 24.13 34.93 -10.23
N MET A 17 23.33 35.79 -10.87
CA MET A 17 21.87 35.63 -10.91
C MET A 17 21.45 34.33 -11.62
N LEU A 18 22.13 33.95 -12.71
CA LEU A 18 21.88 32.69 -13.41
C LEU A 18 22.14 31.49 -12.50
N VAL A 19 23.29 31.45 -11.81
CA VAL A 19 23.66 30.36 -10.90
C VAL A 19 22.69 30.27 -9.71
N ILE A 20 22.31 31.41 -9.13
CA ILE A 20 21.34 31.44 -8.03
C ILE A 20 19.97 30.97 -8.52
N GLY A 21 19.53 31.42 -9.70
CA GLY A 21 18.28 31.01 -10.30
C GLY A 21 18.20 29.50 -10.54
N THR A 22 19.23 28.92 -11.17
CA THR A 22 19.28 27.47 -11.40
C THR A 22 19.39 26.67 -10.10
N GLY A 23 20.16 27.16 -9.13
CA GLY A 23 20.23 26.57 -7.79
C GLY A 23 18.89 26.56 -7.05
N ALA A 24 18.12 27.64 -7.13
CA ALA A 24 16.80 27.74 -6.53
C ALA A 24 15.80 26.76 -7.18
N LEU A 25 15.80 26.66 -8.52
CA LEU A 25 14.97 25.71 -9.25
C LEU A 25 15.31 24.25 -8.88
N ALA A 26 16.60 23.93 -8.76
CA ALA A 26 17.06 22.60 -8.33
C ALA A 26 16.55 22.24 -6.92
N MET A 27 16.60 23.18 -5.97
CA MET A 27 16.08 22.96 -4.61
C MET A 27 14.58 22.69 -4.60
N VAL A 28 13.80 23.44 -5.38
CA VAL A 28 12.35 23.22 -5.49
C VAL A 28 12.03 21.83 -6.04
N MET A 29 12.77 21.36 -7.04
CA MET A 29 12.60 20.00 -7.56
C MET A 29 12.88 18.94 -6.50
N LEU A 30 13.92 19.11 -5.69
CA LEU A 30 14.23 18.19 -4.58
C LEU A 30 13.14 18.19 -3.51
N GLN A 31 12.58 19.35 -3.18
CA GLN A 31 11.46 19.44 -2.22
C GLN A 31 10.22 18.70 -2.74
N LEU A 32 9.87 18.88 -4.01
CA LEU A 32 8.77 18.15 -4.64
C LEU A 32 9.02 16.64 -4.65
N HIS A 33 10.25 16.22 -4.93
CA HIS A 33 10.61 14.81 -4.89
C HIS A 33 10.50 14.22 -3.48
N ALA A 34 11.00 14.94 -2.47
CA ALA A 34 10.89 14.53 -1.06
C ALA A 34 9.42 14.39 -0.61
N LEU A 35 8.56 15.34 -0.98
CA LEU A 35 7.12 15.27 -0.68
C LEU A 35 6.43 14.07 -1.33
N ARG A 36 6.79 13.74 -2.58
CA ARG A 36 6.24 12.56 -3.27
C ARG A 36 6.72 11.27 -2.62
N SER A 37 8.02 11.18 -2.31
CA SER A 37 8.62 10.02 -1.64
C SER A 37 8.02 9.79 -0.25
N SER A 38 7.78 10.86 0.52
CA SER A 38 7.15 10.79 1.83
C SER A 38 5.71 10.28 1.76
N GLN A 39 4.93 10.74 0.76
CA GLN A 39 3.56 10.24 0.55
C GLN A 39 3.53 8.75 0.16
N ASP A 40 4.40 8.32 -0.75
CA ASP A 40 4.48 6.91 -1.17
C ASP A 40 4.89 6.00 0.00
N SER A 41 5.92 6.42 0.76
CA SER A 41 6.35 5.73 1.98
C SER A 41 5.22 5.64 3.01
N GLY A 42 4.44 6.71 3.17
CA GLY A 42 3.29 6.75 4.08
C GLY A 42 2.17 5.78 3.66
N LEU A 43 1.89 5.65 2.37
CA LEU A 43 0.93 4.66 1.85
C LEU A 43 1.42 3.23 2.08
N HIS A 44 2.69 2.96 1.79
CA HIS A 44 3.31 1.66 2.06
C HIS A 44 3.25 1.29 3.55
N ALA A 45 3.56 2.22 4.46
CA ALA A 45 3.49 1.99 5.90
C ALA A 45 2.06 1.67 6.38
N ARG A 46 1.04 2.38 5.86
CA ARG A 46 -0.37 2.09 6.19
C ARG A 46 -0.79 0.72 5.65
N ALA A 47 -0.33 0.35 4.46
CA ALA A 47 -0.62 -0.95 3.86
C ALA A 47 0.00 -2.08 4.69
N THR A 48 1.22 -1.90 5.20
CA THR A 48 1.86 -2.88 6.10
C THR A 48 1.10 -3.02 7.42
N LEU A 49 0.62 -1.92 8.00
CA LEU A 49 -0.18 -1.98 9.23
C LEU A 49 -1.51 -2.72 9.00
N MET A 50 -2.21 -2.45 7.90
CA MET A 50 -3.43 -3.18 7.52
C MET A 50 -3.18 -4.68 7.33
N ALA A 51 -2.05 -5.04 6.71
CA ALA A 51 -1.68 -6.44 6.51
C ALA A 51 -1.32 -7.14 7.83
N GLN A 52 -0.61 -6.45 8.72
CA GLN A 52 -0.29 -6.94 10.07
C GLN A 52 -1.55 -7.12 10.91
N GLU A 53 -2.47 -6.16 10.87
CA GLU A 53 -3.78 -6.25 11.52
C GLU A 53 -4.54 -7.50 11.06
N LEU A 54 -4.54 -7.81 9.75
CA LEU A 54 -5.16 -9.04 9.26
C LEU A 54 -4.45 -10.30 9.74
N ALA A 55 -3.12 -10.29 9.84
CA ALA A 55 -2.35 -11.41 10.37
C ALA A 55 -2.70 -11.68 11.85
N GLU A 56 -2.83 -10.61 12.65
CA GLU A 56 -3.27 -10.66 14.04
C GLU A 56 -4.71 -11.18 14.17
N LEU A 57 -5.63 -10.66 13.35
CA LEU A 57 -7.02 -11.13 13.33
C LEU A 57 -7.09 -12.63 13.01
N ARG A 58 -6.31 -13.09 12.01
CA ARG A 58 -6.23 -14.50 11.65
C ARG A 58 -5.68 -15.38 12.78
N SER A 59 -4.64 -14.93 13.46
CA SER A 59 -3.99 -15.71 14.53
C SER A 59 -4.85 -15.76 15.79
N ALA A 60 -5.62 -14.71 16.08
CA ALA A 60 -6.51 -14.63 17.23
C ALA A 60 -7.82 -15.40 17.06
N MET A 61 -8.30 -15.58 15.82
CA MET A 61 -9.58 -16.21 15.54
C MET A 61 -9.47 -17.68 15.12
N PRO A 62 -10.36 -18.56 15.62
CA PRO A 62 -10.48 -19.92 15.11
C PRO A 62 -10.85 -19.90 13.63
N HIS A 63 -10.09 -20.64 12.83
CA HIS A 63 -10.36 -20.80 11.40
C HIS A 63 -10.19 -22.27 11.01
N PRO A 64 -11.07 -22.81 10.14
CA PRO A 64 -10.94 -24.17 9.67
C PRO A 64 -9.71 -24.32 8.78
N VAL A 65 -9.01 -25.44 8.92
CA VAL A 65 -7.90 -25.78 8.02
C VAL A 65 -8.47 -26.22 6.68
N GLY A 66 -7.99 -25.65 5.58
CA GLY A 66 -8.39 -26.01 4.22
C GLY A 66 -9.03 -24.85 3.45
N THR A 67 -9.85 -25.17 2.46
CA THR A 67 -10.46 -24.20 1.52
C THR A 67 -11.69 -23.47 2.07
N SER A 68 -12.22 -23.91 3.22
CA SER A 68 -13.35 -23.28 3.90
C SER A 68 -12.94 -22.16 4.87
N ASP A 69 -11.68 -21.77 4.83
CA ASP A 69 -11.12 -20.74 5.70
C ASP A 69 -11.62 -19.35 5.27
N PRO A 70 -12.37 -18.63 6.12
CA PRO A 70 -12.98 -17.35 5.78
C PRO A 70 -11.95 -16.26 5.49
N PHE A 71 -10.70 -16.42 5.94
CA PHE A 71 -9.61 -15.49 5.63
C PHE A 71 -9.03 -15.71 4.23
N LEU A 72 -9.38 -16.78 3.53
CA LEU A 72 -9.02 -16.95 2.12
C LEU A 72 -10.06 -16.24 1.25
N PHE A 73 -9.74 -15.03 0.80
CA PHE A 73 -10.64 -14.21 -0.01
C PHE A 73 -9.88 -13.36 -1.02
N SER A 74 -10.61 -12.87 -2.03
CA SER A 74 -10.11 -11.81 -2.90
C SER A 74 -11.08 -10.65 -2.96
N LEU A 75 -10.53 -9.45 -2.92
CA LEU A 75 -11.24 -8.20 -3.12
C LEU A 75 -10.56 -7.47 -4.28
N SER A 76 -11.37 -7.03 -5.24
CA SER A 76 -10.93 -6.24 -6.38
C SER A 76 -11.83 -5.02 -6.51
N PRO A 77 -11.38 -3.93 -7.15
CA PRO A 77 -12.21 -2.76 -7.32
C PRO A 77 -13.52 -3.11 -8.03
N GLY A 78 -14.64 -2.61 -7.50
CA GLY A 78 -15.97 -2.88 -8.05
C GLY A 78 -16.59 -4.24 -7.67
N LYS A 79 -15.88 -5.10 -6.93
CA LYS A 79 -16.52 -6.24 -6.25
C LYS A 79 -17.31 -5.77 -5.04
N ALA A 80 -18.42 -6.43 -4.77
CA ALA A 80 -19.17 -6.24 -3.53
C ALA A 80 -18.28 -6.59 -2.32
N LEU A 81 -18.36 -5.75 -1.28
CA LEU A 81 -17.72 -6.05 0.00
C LEU A 81 -18.40 -7.26 0.66
N PRO A 82 -17.71 -7.95 1.57
CA PRO A 82 -18.33 -8.94 2.44
C PRO A 82 -19.56 -8.33 3.12
N ALA A 83 -20.64 -9.10 3.19
CA ALA A 83 -21.85 -8.65 3.87
C ALA A 83 -21.54 -8.38 5.35
N GLN A 84 -21.95 -7.20 5.82
CA GLN A 84 -21.80 -6.82 7.21
C GLN A 84 -22.73 -7.66 8.08
N VAL A 85 -22.22 -8.16 9.20
CA VAL A 85 -23.00 -8.86 10.22
C VAL A 85 -22.94 -8.04 11.49
N ASP A 86 -24.08 -7.54 11.95
CA ASP A 86 -24.16 -6.69 13.15
C ASP A 86 -24.23 -7.56 14.40
N CYS A 87 -23.05 -7.90 14.93
CA CYS A 87 -22.93 -8.66 16.17
C CYS A 87 -23.33 -7.88 17.44
N GLU A 88 -23.63 -6.58 17.31
CA GLU A 88 -24.12 -5.76 18.43
C GLU A 88 -25.61 -5.95 18.69
N LEU A 89 -26.39 -6.26 17.64
CA LEU A 89 -27.85 -6.34 17.69
C LEU A 89 -28.38 -7.79 17.61
N ALA A 90 -27.50 -8.76 17.31
CA ALA A 90 -27.84 -10.17 17.20
C ALA A 90 -26.76 -11.06 17.84
N ALA A 91 -27.16 -12.25 18.30
CA ALA A 91 -26.21 -13.25 18.79
C ALA A 91 -25.31 -13.71 17.63
N CYS A 92 -24.00 -13.50 17.77
CA CYS A 92 -23.02 -13.93 16.78
C CYS A 92 -22.37 -15.27 17.16
N SER A 93 -22.34 -16.19 16.19
CA SER A 93 -21.43 -17.33 16.26
C SER A 93 -19.98 -16.87 16.05
N PRO A 94 -18.97 -17.68 16.42
CA PRO A 94 -17.57 -17.38 16.08
C PRO A 94 -17.36 -17.12 14.57
N SER A 95 -18.06 -17.84 13.69
CA SER A 95 -18.01 -17.61 12.24
C SER A 95 -18.63 -16.30 11.80
N ASP A 96 -19.66 -15.82 12.50
CA ASP A 96 -20.29 -14.53 12.20
C ASP A 96 -19.40 -13.37 12.65
N PHE A 97 -18.73 -13.52 13.80
CA PHE A 97 -17.75 -12.56 14.28
C PHE A 97 -16.58 -12.41 13.30
N THR A 98 -16.02 -13.53 12.80
CA THR A 98 -14.97 -13.47 11.77
C THR A 98 -15.43 -12.77 10.50
N ARG A 99 -16.67 -13.01 10.07
CA ARG A 99 -17.25 -12.33 8.90
C ARG A 99 -17.42 -10.83 9.13
N ALA A 100 -17.88 -10.43 10.32
CA ALA A 100 -18.01 -9.03 10.71
C ALA A 100 -16.65 -8.32 10.76
N ALA A 101 -15.63 -8.95 11.36
CA ALA A 101 -14.27 -8.42 11.42
C ALA A 101 -13.66 -8.24 10.02
N LEU A 102 -13.87 -9.21 9.12
CA LEU A 102 -13.43 -9.09 7.73
C LEU A 102 -14.20 -8.01 6.96
N ALA A 103 -15.50 -7.85 7.21
CA ALA A 103 -16.30 -6.78 6.61
C ALA A 103 -15.81 -5.39 7.07
N ASP A 104 -15.54 -5.20 8.37
CA ASP A 104 -14.96 -3.95 8.88
C ASP A 104 -13.58 -3.68 8.28
N TRP A 105 -12.68 -4.68 8.32
CA TRP A 105 -11.33 -4.55 7.79
C TRP A 105 -11.34 -4.22 6.30
N THR A 106 -12.15 -4.92 5.49
CA THR A 106 -12.27 -4.64 4.05
C THR A 106 -12.93 -3.29 3.76
N GLY A 107 -13.90 -2.87 4.58
CA GLY A 107 -14.51 -1.54 4.54
C GLY A 107 -13.49 -0.43 4.78
N ARG A 108 -12.65 -0.60 5.80
CA ARG A 108 -11.55 0.32 6.11
C ARG A 108 -10.49 0.33 5.00
N LEU A 109 -10.14 -0.83 4.46
CA LEU A 109 -9.17 -0.94 3.36
C LEU A 109 -9.61 -0.15 2.12
N VAL A 110 -10.87 -0.29 1.69
CA VAL A 110 -11.36 0.39 0.48
C VAL A 110 -11.48 1.90 0.67
N ARG A 111 -11.81 2.35 1.89
CA ARG A 111 -11.83 3.78 2.23
C ARG A 111 -10.43 4.39 2.21
N ASP A 112 -9.45 3.69 2.79
CA ASP A 112 -8.09 4.22 2.94
C ASP A 112 -7.25 4.04 1.66
N PHE A 113 -7.60 3.05 0.83
CA PHE A 113 -6.96 2.74 -0.45
C PHE A 113 -7.99 2.60 -1.58
N PRO A 114 -8.40 3.71 -2.22
CA PRO A 114 -9.27 3.67 -3.39
C PRO A 114 -8.66 2.80 -4.50
N HIS A 115 -9.45 1.87 -5.02
CA HIS A 115 -9.01 0.88 -6.02
C HIS A 115 -7.94 -0.10 -5.50
N ALA A 116 -7.91 -0.40 -4.20
CA ALA A 116 -7.13 -1.53 -3.71
C ALA A 116 -7.62 -2.85 -4.30
N ARG A 117 -6.66 -3.74 -4.52
CA ARG A 117 -6.88 -5.17 -4.73
C ARG A 117 -6.14 -5.91 -3.63
N VAL A 118 -6.83 -6.82 -2.96
CA VAL A 118 -6.23 -7.73 -2.02
C VAL A 118 -6.60 -9.16 -2.39
N THR A 119 -5.67 -10.08 -2.23
CA THR A 119 -5.90 -11.51 -2.39
C THR A 119 -5.18 -12.21 -1.26
N VAL A 120 -5.94 -12.95 -0.47
CA VAL A 120 -5.42 -13.78 0.61
C VAL A 120 -5.65 -15.22 0.20
N CYS A 121 -4.57 -15.96 0.08
CA CYS A 121 -4.56 -17.29 -0.51
C CYS A 121 -3.39 -18.10 0.04
N ARG A 122 -3.35 -19.40 -0.24
CA ARG A 122 -2.19 -20.24 0.07
C ARG A 122 -1.19 -20.16 -1.07
N ASP A 123 0.05 -19.79 -0.78
CA ASP A 123 1.08 -19.64 -1.81
C ASP A 123 2.46 -20.10 -1.31
N GLY A 124 2.90 -21.25 -1.82
CA GLY A 124 4.22 -21.81 -1.51
C GLY A 124 5.36 -21.18 -2.32
N ARG A 125 5.05 -20.39 -3.35
CA ARG A 125 6.00 -19.84 -4.33
C ARG A 125 6.41 -18.40 -4.01
N SER A 126 5.82 -17.80 -2.97
CA SER A 126 5.89 -16.39 -2.58
C SER A 126 7.31 -15.90 -2.18
N ARG A 127 8.27 -15.96 -3.09
CA ARG A 127 9.58 -15.32 -2.96
C ARG A 127 9.73 -14.09 -3.86
N THR A 128 8.83 -13.90 -4.83
CA THR A 128 8.81 -12.74 -5.72
C THR A 128 7.38 -12.20 -5.90
N PRO A 129 7.15 -10.88 -5.79
CA PRO A 129 5.83 -10.26 -5.96
C PRO A 129 5.51 -10.06 -7.45
N GLU A 130 5.54 -11.11 -8.27
CA GLU A 130 5.38 -10.95 -9.72
C GLU A 130 3.93 -11.12 -10.18
N ASP A 131 3.11 -11.90 -9.46
CA ASP A 131 1.75 -12.21 -9.88
C ASP A 131 0.72 -12.36 -8.75
N TRP A 132 -0.54 -12.14 -9.14
CA TRP A 132 -1.72 -12.26 -8.28
C TRP A 132 -2.19 -13.71 -8.10
N GLN A 133 -1.58 -14.66 -8.80
CA GLN A 133 -1.96 -16.06 -8.77
C GLN A 133 -1.41 -16.75 -7.53
N CYS A 134 -2.11 -17.75 -7.04
CA CYS A 134 -1.68 -18.56 -5.89
C CYS A 134 -1.72 -20.03 -6.32
N ASP A 135 -0.85 -20.85 -5.74
CA ASP A 135 -0.79 -22.27 -6.07
C ASP A 135 -1.77 -23.12 -5.24
N ASP A 136 -2.42 -22.52 -4.25
CA ASP A 136 -3.45 -23.09 -3.38
C ASP A 136 -3.07 -24.46 -2.80
N GLN A 137 -1.78 -24.70 -2.61
CA GLN A 137 -1.29 -25.95 -2.03
C GLN A 137 -1.71 -26.03 -0.55
N GLY A 138 -2.28 -27.17 -0.14
CA GLY A 138 -2.88 -27.32 1.19
C GLY A 138 -1.93 -27.09 2.37
N SER A 139 -0.63 -27.33 2.19
CA SER A 139 0.41 -27.09 3.19
C SER A 139 1.16 -25.76 3.01
N ALA A 140 0.83 -24.98 1.98
CA ALA A 140 1.47 -23.70 1.76
C ALA A 140 1.02 -22.67 2.79
N PRO A 141 1.91 -21.73 3.17
CA PRO A 141 1.56 -20.64 4.04
C PRO A 141 0.47 -19.77 3.40
N VAL A 142 -0.40 -19.22 4.25
CA VAL A 142 -1.36 -18.20 3.84
C VAL A 142 -0.63 -16.88 3.67
N VAL A 143 -0.75 -16.28 2.50
CA VAL A 143 -0.14 -15.00 2.15
C VAL A 143 -1.22 -13.98 1.83
N LEU A 144 -0.99 -12.73 2.24
CA LEU A 144 -1.72 -11.57 1.78
C LEU A 144 -0.93 -10.90 0.66
N LYS A 145 -1.56 -10.76 -0.50
CA LYS A 145 -1.10 -9.97 -1.64
C LYS A 145 -1.95 -8.70 -1.72
N LEU A 146 -1.33 -7.54 -1.59
CA LEU A 146 -2.02 -6.24 -1.60
C LEU A 146 -1.41 -5.31 -2.65
N GLY A 147 -2.27 -4.59 -3.36
CA GLY A 147 -1.89 -3.64 -4.38
C GLY A 147 -2.88 -2.49 -4.42
N TRP A 148 -2.39 -1.30 -4.72
CA TRP A 148 -3.16 -0.07 -4.81
C TRP A 148 -2.61 0.80 -5.95
N ARG A 149 -3.30 1.89 -6.26
CA ARG A 149 -2.85 2.86 -7.24
C ARG A 149 -1.76 3.76 -6.65
N ARG A 150 -0.57 3.79 -7.25
CA ARG A 150 0.47 4.77 -6.90
C ARG A 150 0.23 6.11 -7.59
N ILE A 151 0.57 7.19 -6.90
CA ILE A 151 0.47 8.55 -7.43
C ILE A 151 1.56 8.72 -8.50
N GLY A 152 1.16 9.01 -9.75
CA GLY A 152 2.07 9.14 -10.89
C GLY A 152 2.13 7.92 -11.83
N ALA A 153 1.31 6.89 -11.62
CA ALA A 153 1.13 5.83 -12.61
C ALA A 153 0.52 6.41 -13.91
N ALA A 154 1.14 6.09 -15.06
CA ALA A 154 0.80 6.66 -16.37
C ALA A 154 -0.64 6.33 -16.85
N THR A 155 -1.29 5.33 -16.26
CA THR A 155 -2.65 4.90 -16.61
C THR A 155 -3.59 5.12 -15.42
N PRO A 156 -4.63 5.96 -15.54
CA PRO A 156 -5.43 6.41 -14.40
C PRO A 156 -6.40 5.36 -13.80
N SER A 157 -6.56 4.20 -14.43
CA SER A 157 -7.75 3.36 -14.23
C SER A 157 -7.50 1.89 -13.83
N THR A 158 -6.25 1.45 -13.65
CA THR A 158 -5.96 0.04 -13.36
C THR A 158 -5.10 -0.13 -12.10
N VAL A 159 -5.55 -1.02 -11.21
CA VAL A 159 -4.74 -1.60 -10.12
C VAL A 159 -3.38 -2.03 -10.67
N ALA A 160 -2.35 -1.96 -9.83
CA ALA A 160 -1.03 -2.51 -10.15
C ALA A 160 -1.15 -3.93 -10.75
N SER A 161 -0.44 -4.16 -11.87
CA SER A 161 -0.43 -5.45 -12.59
C SER A 161 0.11 -6.60 -11.73
N ALA A 162 0.90 -6.27 -10.71
CA ALA A 162 1.47 -7.15 -9.72
C ALA A 162 1.21 -6.60 -8.30
N PRO A 163 1.24 -7.46 -7.26
CA PRO A 163 1.10 -6.99 -5.89
C PRO A 163 2.26 -6.04 -5.49
N LEU A 164 1.93 -4.98 -4.75
CA LEU A 164 2.92 -4.02 -4.23
C LEU A 164 3.45 -4.43 -2.84
N LEU A 165 2.67 -5.24 -2.13
CA LEU A 165 3.00 -5.78 -0.82
C LEU A 165 2.60 -7.25 -0.78
N THR A 166 3.49 -8.10 -0.28
CA THR A 166 3.20 -9.50 0.04
C THR A 166 3.64 -9.78 1.48
N LEU A 167 2.74 -10.32 2.31
CA LEU A 167 3.02 -10.65 3.72
C LEU A 167 2.51 -12.06 4.02
N VAL A 168 3.32 -12.86 4.70
CA VAL A 168 2.91 -14.18 5.21
C VAL A 168 2.08 -13.99 6.48
N LEU A 169 0.86 -14.53 6.49
CA LEU A 169 -0.07 -14.44 7.62
C LEU A 169 0.02 -15.64 8.57
N GLY A 170 0.62 -16.76 8.14
CA GLY A 170 0.72 -18.00 8.91
C GLY A 170 0.62 -19.24 8.02
N HIS A 171 0.44 -20.42 8.61
CA HIS A 171 0.15 -21.68 7.90
C HIS A 171 -1.29 -22.12 8.15
#